data_AF-A0AAW1HN57-F1
#
_entry.id   AF-A0AAW1HN57-F1
#
_cell.length_a   1.000
_cell.length_b   1.000
_cell.length_c   1.000
_cell.angle_alpha   90.00
_cell.angle_beta   90.00
_cell.angle_gamma   90.00
#
_symmetry.space_group_name_H-M   'P 1'
#
loop_
_entity.id
_entity.type
_entity.pdbx_description
1 polymer ?
#
loop_
_entity_poly.entity_id
_entity_poly.type
_entity_poly.pdbx_seq_one_letter_code
_entity_poly.pdbx_strand_id
1 'polypeptide(L)'
;MSTWYDLRERVQNSQTIDKLVDKAIEKEKEHWKKVLGRIISVVKFLATHNLAFRGSNAKLYQSSNGNFLGLIEMLAEFDPIIQEHVNRINNDDIHFHYLGHNIQNELILLISSAIKSEIIKNVKQAKYFAVILDCTPDNSHQEQMSLILRYVDVVSIFVCIELKNVFWVFWM
;
A
#
# COMPACT_ATOMS: atom_id res chain seq x y z
N MET A 1 26.87 32.77 -28.42
CA MET A 1 27.13 31.72 -27.39
C MET A 1 26.46 32.06 -26.04
N SER A 2 25.48 32.97 -26.00
CA SER A 2 24.82 33.50 -24.79
C SER A 2 23.42 32.94 -24.53
N THR A 3 22.71 32.49 -25.57
CA THR A 3 21.32 32.01 -25.48
C THR A 3 21.13 30.78 -24.61
N TRP A 4 22.11 29.87 -24.56
CA TRP A 4 22.02 28.66 -23.74
C TRP A 4 22.28 28.95 -22.25
N TYR A 5 23.15 29.91 -21.96
CA TYR A 5 23.39 30.38 -20.59
C TYR A 5 22.17 31.12 -20.03
N ASP A 6 21.58 32.04 -20.81
CA ASP A 6 20.33 32.74 -20.44
C ASP A 6 19.16 31.76 -20.21
N LEU A 7 19.02 30.74 -21.05
CA LEU A 7 17.98 29.73 -20.87
C LEU A 7 18.20 28.94 -19.58
N ARG A 8 19.44 28.50 -19.31
CA ARG A 8 19.77 27.77 -18.08
C ARG A 8 19.51 28.60 -16.83
N GLU A 9 19.88 29.87 -16.84
CA GLU A 9 19.64 30.80 -15.74
C GLU A 9 18.13 31.05 -15.53
N ARG A 10 17.37 31.22 -16.62
CA ARG A 10 15.90 31.34 -16.55
C ARG A 10 15.22 30.07 -16.05
N VAL A 11 15.71 28.89 -16.39
CA VAL A 11 15.22 27.61 -15.85
C VAL A 11 15.51 27.53 -14.35
N GLN A 12 16.73 27.85 -13.91
CA GLN A 12 17.09 27.88 -12.49
C GLN A 12 16.26 28.90 -11.70
N ASN A 13 16.00 30.07 -12.27
CA ASN A 13 15.23 31.15 -11.65
C ASN A 13 13.71 31.00 -11.85
N SER A 14 13.25 29.92 -12.47
CA SER A 14 11.82 29.70 -12.80
C SER A 14 11.20 30.90 -13.53
N GLN A 15 11.84 31.40 -14.58
CA GLN A 15 11.40 32.53 -15.41
C GLN A 15 11.06 32.10 -16.84
N THR A 16 10.90 30.80 -17.08
CA THR A 16 10.45 30.24 -18.36
C THR A 16 8.95 30.44 -18.55
N ILE A 17 8.51 30.42 -19.82
CA ILE A 17 7.08 30.47 -20.18
C ILE A 17 6.33 29.29 -19.53
N ASP A 18 7.01 28.15 -19.41
CA ASP A 18 6.46 26.91 -18.85
C ASP A 18 6.30 26.93 -17.33
N LYS A 19 6.79 27.96 -16.62
CA LYS A 19 6.71 28.06 -15.14
C LYS A 19 5.31 27.80 -14.59
N LEU A 20 4.28 28.32 -15.26
CA LEU A 20 2.89 28.14 -14.83
C LEU A 20 2.43 26.68 -14.98
N VAL A 21 2.84 26.02 -16.06
CA VAL A 21 2.56 24.62 -16.34
C VAL A 21 3.31 23.73 -15.36
N ASP A 22 4.60 23.98 -15.14
CA ASP A 22 5.43 23.25 -14.17
C ASP A 22 4.84 23.35 -12.75
N LYS A 23 4.40 24.53 -12.37
CA LYS A 23 3.75 24.76 -11.07
C LYS A 23 2.42 24.00 -10.94
N ALA A 24 1.65 23.89 -12.02
CA ALA A 24 0.42 23.11 -12.04
C ALA A 24 0.71 21.60 -11.91
N ILE A 25 1.70 21.10 -12.65
CA ILE A 25 2.16 19.71 -12.57
C ILE A 25 2.63 19.38 -11.15
N GLU A 26 3.41 20.26 -10.52
CA GLU A 26 3.92 20.00 -9.17
C GLU A 26 2.80 19.98 -8.13
N LYS A 27 1.79 20.85 -8.26
CA LYS A 27 0.59 20.79 -7.41
C LYS A 27 -0.16 19.47 -7.56
N GLU A 28 -0.31 18.99 -8.79
CA GLU A 28 -1.00 17.74 -9.07
C GLU A 28 -0.23 16.53 -8.51
N LYS A 29 1.10 16.50 -8.70
CA LYS A 29 1.96 15.49 -8.06
C LYS A 29 1.82 15.47 -6.54
N GLU A 30 1.80 16.64 -5.93
CA GLU A 30 1.65 16.76 -4.47
C GLU A 30 0.27 16.30 -4.00
N HIS A 31 -0.79 16.59 -4.76
CA HIS A 31 -2.13 16.04 -4.52
C HIS A 31 -2.12 14.51 -4.57
N TRP A 32 -1.58 13.90 -5.63
CA TRP A 32 -1.50 12.44 -5.77
C TRP A 32 -0.67 11.76 -4.69
N LYS A 33 0.46 12.35 -4.27
CA LYS A 33 1.24 11.83 -3.14
C LYS A 33 0.42 11.80 -1.85
N LYS A 34 -0.34 12.87 -1.59
CA LYS A 34 -1.21 12.97 -0.42
C LYS A 34 -2.35 11.96 -0.46
N VAL A 35 -2.99 11.76 -1.62
CA VAL A 35 -4.01 10.72 -1.83
C VAL A 35 -3.43 9.34 -1.59
N LEU A 36 -2.28 9.04 -2.19
CA LEU A 36 -1.62 7.73 -2.08
C LEU A 36 -1.26 7.40 -0.62
N GLY A 37 -0.75 8.37 0.15
CA GLY A 37 -0.44 8.17 1.57
C GLY A 37 -1.64 7.75 2.41
N ARG A 38 -2.83 8.27 2.10
CA ARG A 38 -4.09 7.90 2.77
C ARG A 38 -4.58 6.53 2.33
N ILE A 39 -4.49 6.22 1.04
CA ILE A 39 -4.80 4.88 0.51
C ILE A 39 -3.93 3.82 1.20
N ILE A 40 -2.61 4.06 1.30
CA ILE A 40 -1.69 3.17 2.01
C ILE A 40 -2.11 3.02 3.48
N SER A 41 -2.58 4.08 4.12
CA SER A 41 -3.04 4.04 5.51
C SER A 41 -4.30 3.17 5.66
N VAL A 42 -5.24 3.25 4.72
CA VAL A 42 -6.41 2.36 4.65
C VAL A 42 -5.98 0.90 4.46
N VAL A 43 -5.06 0.63 3.52
CA VAL A 43 -4.52 -0.72 3.28
C VAL A 43 -3.89 -1.29 4.55
N LYS A 44 -3.05 -0.49 5.24
CA LYS A 44 -2.44 -0.89 6.52
C LYS A 44 -3.50 -1.19 7.57
N PHE A 45 -4.50 -0.32 7.73
CA PHE A 45 -5.57 -0.50 8.71
C PHE A 45 -6.34 -1.81 8.47
N LEU A 46 -6.76 -2.07 7.24
CA LEU A 46 -7.47 -3.30 6.91
C LEU A 46 -6.61 -4.54 7.15
N ALA A 47 -5.34 -4.49 6.76
CA ALA A 47 -4.41 -5.60 6.96
C ALA A 47 -4.14 -5.88 8.44
N THR A 48 -3.96 -4.86 9.29
CA THR A 48 -3.71 -5.05 10.72
C THR A 48 -4.91 -5.60 11.48
N HIS A 49 -6.12 -5.30 11.01
CA HIS A 49 -7.37 -5.78 11.63
C HIS A 49 -7.92 -7.04 10.95
N ASN A 50 -7.20 -7.62 9.99
CA ASN A 50 -7.61 -8.79 9.22
C ASN A 50 -9.00 -8.64 8.57
N LEU A 51 -9.31 -7.43 8.09
CA LEU A 51 -10.58 -7.10 7.45
C LEU A 51 -10.52 -7.38 5.95
N ALA A 52 -11.61 -7.91 5.40
CA ALA A 52 -11.74 -8.08 3.95
C ALA A 52 -11.67 -6.72 3.24
N PHE A 53 -10.91 -6.64 2.16
CA PHE A 53 -10.75 -5.38 1.42
C PHE A 53 -11.91 -5.13 0.46
N ARG A 54 -12.36 -6.18 -0.21
CA ARG A 54 -13.25 -6.11 -1.37
C ARG A 54 -14.66 -6.55 -1.01
N GLY A 55 -15.62 -5.97 -1.73
CA GLY A 55 -16.98 -6.48 -1.83
C GLY A 55 -17.24 -7.03 -3.22
N SER A 56 -18.49 -7.33 -3.51
CA SER A 56 -18.94 -7.77 -4.85
C SER A 56 -19.01 -6.63 -5.87
N ASN A 57 -18.99 -5.38 -5.39
CA ASN A 57 -18.99 -4.19 -6.22
C ASN A 57 -17.65 -3.43 -6.08
N ALA A 58 -17.23 -2.78 -7.16
CA ALA A 58 -15.99 -2.01 -7.22
C ALA A 58 -16.22 -0.50 -7.41
N LYS A 59 -17.47 -0.04 -7.26
CA LYS A 59 -17.87 1.37 -7.43
C LYS A 59 -18.11 2.05 -6.09
N LEU A 60 -17.73 3.32 -6.02
CA LEU A 60 -18.00 4.18 -4.86
C LEU A 60 -19.50 4.43 -4.67
N TYR A 61 -19.92 4.55 -3.41
CA TYR A 61 -21.28 4.80 -2.94
C TYR A 61 -22.32 3.81 -3.43
N GLN A 62 -21.90 2.60 -3.83
CA GLN A 62 -22.79 1.51 -4.19
C GLN A 62 -22.78 0.43 -3.10
N SER A 63 -23.90 -0.28 -2.99
CA SER A 63 -23.99 -1.39 -2.05
C SER A 63 -22.94 -2.46 -2.35
N SER A 64 -22.41 -3.05 -1.30
CA SER A 64 -21.42 -4.14 -1.36
C SER A 64 -20.10 -3.75 -2.06
N ASN A 65 -19.67 -2.49 -1.93
CA ASN A 65 -18.39 -1.96 -2.42
C ASN A 65 -17.15 -2.42 -1.60
N GLY A 66 -17.38 -3.04 -0.44
CA GLY A 66 -16.33 -3.58 0.43
C GLY A 66 -15.72 -2.55 1.38
N ASN A 67 -14.95 -3.03 2.37
CA ASN A 67 -14.43 -2.16 3.43
C ASN A 67 -13.41 -1.14 2.91
N PHE A 68 -12.66 -1.45 1.84
CA PHE A 68 -11.69 -0.52 1.27
C PHE A 68 -12.38 0.73 0.72
N LEU A 69 -13.41 0.57 -0.12
CA LEU A 69 -14.14 1.71 -0.67
C LEU A 69 -14.98 2.41 0.41
N GLY A 70 -15.61 1.65 1.32
CA GLY A 70 -16.35 2.24 2.45
C GLY A 70 -15.47 3.11 3.37
N LEU A 71 -14.22 2.72 3.62
CA LEU A 71 -13.29 3.56 4.39
C LEU A 71 -12.84 4.80 3.61
N ILE A 72 -12.69 4.71 2.29
CA ILE A 72 -12.40 5.88 1.46
C ILE A 72 -13.58 6.86 1.47
N GLU A 73 -14.81 6.36 1.41
CA GLU A 73 -16.04 7.15 1.51
C GLU A 73 -16.14 7.85 2.88
N MET A 74 -15.89 7.13 3.96
CA MET A 74 -15.82 7.71 5.30
C MET A 74 -14.71 8.78 5.40
N LEU A 75 -13.53 8.53 4.82
CA LEU A 75 -12.45 9.52 4.80
C LEU A 75 -12.83 10.77 4.01
N ALA A 76 -13.62 10.65 2.94
CA ALA A 76 -14.09 11.77 2.15
C ALA A 76 -15.00 12.73 2.95
N GLU A 77 -15.61 12.28 4.05
CA GLU A 77 -16.42 13.15 4.92
C GLU A 77 -15.57 14.12 5.75
N PHE A 78 -14.33 13.75 6.07
CA PHE A 78 -13.48 14.50 7.01
C PHE A 78 -12.19 15.03 6.39
N ASP A 79 -11.66 14.38 5.35
CA ASP A 79 -10.40 14.74 4.71
C ASP A 79 -10.65 15.46 3.38
N PRO A 80 -10.29 16.75 3.25
CA PRO A 80 -10.58 17.53 2.06
C PRO A 80 -9.84 17.03 0.81
N ILE A 81 -8.71 16.34 0.96
CA ILE A 81 -7.95 15.80 -0.17
C ILE A 81 -8.63 14.55 -0.72
N ILE A 82 -9.15 13.67 0.15
CA ILE A 82 -9.95 12.52 -0.31
C ILE A 82 -11.29 12.97 -0.84
N GLN A 83 -11.91 13.98 -0.22
CA GLN A 83 -13.15 14.56 -0.71
C GLN A 83 -12.98 15.07 -2.14
N GLU A 84 -11.93 15.87 -2.38
CA GLU A 84 -11.59 16.35 -3.72
C GLU A 84 -11.35 15.18 -4.69
N HIS A 85 -10.58 14.17 -4.28
CA HIS A 85 -10.29 12.99 -5.11
C HIS A 85 -11.56 12.22 -5.50
N VAL A 86 -12.46 11.97 -4.53
CA VAL A 86 -13.74 11.29 -4.76
C VAL A 86 -14.65 12.12 -5.67
N ASN A 87 -14.68 13.44 -5.51
CA ASN A 87 -15.44 14.33 -6.39
C ASN A 87 -14.93 14.26 -7.84
N ARG A 88 -13.60 14.27 -8.04
CA ARG A 88 -13.00 14.11 -9.37
C ARG A 88 -13.40 12.79 -10.03
N ILE A 89 -13.54 11.70 -9.26
CA ILE A 89 -14.02 10.41 -9.77
C ILE A 89 -15.50 10.50 -10.18
N ASN A 90 -16.34 11.05 -9.29
CA ASN A 90 -17.78 11.12 -9.51
C ASN A 90 -18.17 12.04 -10.68
N ASN A 91 -17.35 13.06 -10.96
CA ASN A 91 -17.53 13.98 -12.07
C ASN A 91 -16.93 13.46 -13.40
N ASP A 92 -16.33 12.26 -13.41
CA ASP A 92 -15.55 11.73 -14.53
C ASP A 92 -14.36 12.63 -14.95
N ASP A 93 -13.86 13.49 -14.06
CA ASP A 93 -12.69 14.34 -14.30
C ASP A 93 -11.39 13.51 -14.40
N ILE A 94 -11.36 12.34 -13.76
CA ILE A 94 -10.23 11.42 -13.75
C ILE A 94 -10.64 9.98 -14.07
N HIS A 95 -9.87 9.33 -14.93
CA HIS A 95 -10.06 7.90 -15.25
C HIS A 95 -9.17 6.98 -14.41
N PHE A 96 -8.04 7.48 -13.90
CA PHE A 96 -7.08 6.72 -13.10
C PHE A 96 -7.09 7.25 -11.67
N HIS A 97 -7.70 6.50 -10.74
CA HIS A 97 -7.97 7.00 -9.39
C HIS A 97 -7.41 6.15 -8.25
N TYR A 98 -6.57 5.15 -8.55
CA TYR A 98 -5.87 4.27 -7.60
C TYR A 98 -6.72 3.47 -6.61
N LEU A 99 -8.05 3.49 -6.74
CA LEU A 99 -8.96 2.71 -5.89
C LEU A 99 -9.26 1.30 -6.45
N GLY A 100 -8.82 1.02 -7.67
CA GLY A 100 -9.09 -0.26 -8.34
C GLY A 100 -8.39 -1.45 -7.69
N HIS A 101 -8.98 -2.63 -7.86
CA HIS A 101 -8.51 -3.87 -7.23
C HIS A 101 -7.06 -4.24 -7.59
N ASN A 102 -6.60 -3.91 -8.80
CA ASN A 102 -5.23 -4.14 -9.24
C ASN A 102 -4.22 -3.34 -8.41
N ILE A 103 -4.50 -2.06 -8.17
CA ILE A 103 -3.64 -1.19 -7.36
C ILE A 103 -3.67 -1.63 -5.89
N GLN A 104 -4.83 -2.03 -5.37
CA GLN A 104 -4.92 -2.61 -4.03
C GLN A 104 -4.01 -3.83 -3.89
N ASN A 105 -4.04 -4.76 -4.86
CA ASN A 105 -3.16 -5.92 -4.88
C ASN A 105 -1.69 -5.54 -4.92
N GLU A 106 -1.32 -4.58 -5.77
CA GLU A 106 0.06 -4.11 -5.88
C GLU A 106 0.56 -3.54 -4.54
N LEU A 107 -0.23 -2.67 -3.89
CA LEU A 107 0.12 -2.11 -2.59
C LEU A 107 0.27 -3.19 -1.52
N ILE A 108 -0.63 -4.18 -1.48
CA ILE A 108 -0.54 -5.32 -0.57
C ILE A 108 0.75 -6.12 -0.83
N LEU A 109 1.10 -6.36 -2.10
CA LEU A 109 2.33 -7.07 -2.47
C LEU A 109 3.58 -6.30 -2.08
N LEU A 110 3.62 -4.98 -2.30
CA LEU A 110 4.76 -4.13 -1.92
C LEU A 110 4.94 -4.11 -0.40
N ILE A 111 3.87 -3.90 0.36
CA ILE A 111 3.91 -3.88 1.82
C ILE A 111 4.33 -5.26 2.36
N SER A 112 3.74 -6.34 1.86
CA SER A 112 4.08 -7.70 2.29
C SER A 112 5.52 -8.07 1.94
N SER A 113 6.03 -7.65 0.77
CA SER A 113 7.43 -7.84 0.37
C SER A 113 8.40 -7.09 1.28
N ALA A 114 8.10 -5.83 1.61
CA ALA A 114 8.92 -5.04 2.53
C ALA A 114 8.95 -5.66 3.94
N ILE A 115 7.79 -6.04 4.47
CA ILE A 115 7.69 -6.73 5.77
C ILE A 115 8.46 -8.05 5.73
N LYS A 116 8.29 -8.85 4.68
CA LYS A 116 8.98 -10.13 4.50
C LYS A 116 10.50 -9.95 4.48
N SER A 117 10.98 -8.93 3.78
CA SER A 117 12.40 -8.62 3.67
C SER A 117 13.00 -8.25 5.04
N GLU A 118 12.29 -7.46 5.84
CA GLU A 118 12.75 -7.08 7.18
C GLU A 118 12.78 -8.27 8.14
N ILE A 119 11.75 -9.15 8.13
CA ILE A 119 11.78 -10.38 8.94
C ILE A 119 12.99 -11.24 8.56
N ILE A 120 13.21 -11.47 7.26
CA ILE A 120 14.31 -12.32 6.79
C ILE A 120 15.65 -11.75 7.23
N LYS A 121 15.80 -10.42 7.16
CA LYS A 121 16.98 -9.73 7.67
C LYS A 121 17.17 -9.95 9.16
N ASN A 122 16.11 -9.82 9.97
CA ASN A 122 16.17 -10.06 11.41
C ASN A 122 16.52 -11.51 11.75
N VAL A 123 15.89 -12.47 11.07
CA VAL A 123 16.17 -13.91 11.22
C VAL A 123 17.63 -14.22 10.87
N LYS A 124 18.18 -13.62 9.81
CA LYS A 124 19.60 -13.80 9.42
C LYS A 124 20.58 -13.21 10.44
N GLN A 125 20.18 -12.20 11.19
CA GLN A 125 21.01 -11.56 12.22
C GLN A 125 20.90 -12.26 13.58
N ALA A 126 19.79 -12.96 13.83
CA ALA A 126 19.54 -13.64 15.10
C ALA A 126 20.51 -14.81 15.31
N LYS A 127 21.06 -14.89 16.53
CA LYS A 127 21.91 -16.03 16.94
C LYS A 127 21.11 -17.33 17.04
N TYR A 128 19.85 -17.24 17.45
CA TYR A 128 18.96 -18.37 17.65
C TYR A 128 17.69 -18.16 16.84
N PHE A 129 17.33 -19.16 16.04
CA PHE A 129 16.08 -19.23 15.30
C PHE A 129 15.59 -20.68 15.24
N ALA A 130 14.29 -20.84 15.01
CA ALA A 130 13.65 -22.13 14.77
C ALA A 130 12.70 -22.01 13.57
N VAL A 131 12.64 -23.09 12.80
CA VAL A 131 11.69 -23.27 11.70
C VAL A 131 10.80 -24.45 12.07
N ILE A 132 9.49 -24.24 12.08
CA ILE A 132 8.51 -25.29 12.34
C ILE A 132 7.65 -25.42 11.08
N LEU A 133 7.49 -26.65 10.63
CA LEU A 133 6.61 -27.03 9.53
C LEU A 133 5.53 -27.93 10.10
N ASP A 134 4.27 -27.60 9.84
CA ASP A 134 3.13 -28.41 10.24
C ASP A 134 2.19 -28.59 9.04
N CYS A 135 1.83 -29.84 8.75
CA CYS A 135 0.99 -30.21 7.61
C CYS A 135 -0.31 -30.83 8.12
N THR A 136 -1.44 -30.26 7.71
CA THR A 136 -2.78 -30.77 8.04
C THR A 136 -3.59 -30.97 6.75
N PRO A 137 -4.20 -32.14 6.52
CA PRO A 137 -5.12 -32.30 5.40
C PRO A 137 -6.40 -31.47 5.64
N ASP A 138 -6.88 -30.79 4.61
CA ASP A 138 -8.16 -30.09 4.67
C ASP A 138 -9.35 -31.03 4.35
N ASN A 139 -10.56 -30.48 4.38
CA ASN A 139 -11.79 -31.22 4.09
C ASN A 139 -11.83 -31.82 2.66
N SER A 140 -10.98 -31.34 1.74
CA SER A 140 -10.83 -31.88 0.39
C SER A 140 -9.69 -32.90 0.27
N HIS A 141 -9.09 -33.30 1.41
CA HIS A 141 -7.91 -34.16 1.49
C HIS A 141 -6.67 -33.58 0.80
N GLN A 142 -6.62 -32.25 0.62
CA GLN A 142 -5.41 -31.57 0.17
C GLN A 142 -4.55 -31.22 1.37
N GLU A 143 -3.25 -31.49 1.27
CA GLU A 143 -2.30 -31.13 2.32
C GLU A 143 -2.11 -29.61 2.36
N GLN A 144 -2.40 -29.01 3.53
CA GLN A 144 -2.09 -27.62 3.81
C GLN A 144 -0.85 -27.56 4.69
N MET A 145 0.19 -26.88 4.23
CA MET A 145 1.44 -26.71 4.98
C MET A 145 1.51 -25.30 5.59
N SER A 146 1.73 -25.25 6.91
CA SER A 146 2.05 -24.03 7.63
C SER A 146 3.55 -23.97 7.93
N LEU A 147 4.16 -22.82 7.65
CA LEU A 147 5.54 -22.53 8.00
C LEU A 147 5.57 -21.44 9.07
N ILE A 148 6.20 -21.76 10.20
CA ILE A 148 6.36 -20.85 11.34
C ILE A 148 7.86 -20.58 11.52
N LEU A 149 8.23 -19.31 11.45
CA LEU A 149 9.57 -18.83 11.78
C LEU A 149 9.56 -18.19 13.15
N ARG A 150 10.47 -18.59 14.03
CA ARG A 150 10.71 -17.95 15.33
C ARG A 150 12.18 -17.56 15.41
N TYR A 151 12.46 -16.34 15.85
CA TYR A 151 13.84 -15.87 16.06
C TYR A 151 13.91 -15.11 17.38
N VAL A 152 15.10 -15.11 18.00
CA VAL A 152 15.36 -14.32 19.20
C VAL A 152 15.97 -12.99 18.78
N ASP A 153 15.21 -11.92 18.98
CA ASP A 153 15.72 -10.56 18.85
C ASP A 153 16.37 -10.11 20.17
N VAL A 154 17.65 -9.74 20.13
CA VAL A 154 18.43 -9.33 21.31
C VAL A 154 18.67 -7.84 21.23
N VAL A 155 17.58 -7.07 21.26
CA VAL A 155 17.61 -5.61 21.40
C VAL A 155 16.79 -5.25 22.65
N SER A 156 17.47 -5.24 23.80
CA SER A 156 17.00 -4.71 25.09
C SER A 156 15.80 -5.42 25.75
N ILE A 157 16.08 -6.31 26.71
CA ILE A 157 15.24 -6.77 27.85
C ILE A 157 13.91 -7.48 27.53
N PHE A 158 13.33 -7.37 26.32
CA PHE A 158 12.11 -8.07 25.93
C PHE A 158 12.37 -9.15 24.89
N VAL A 159 11.94 -10.38 25.18
CA VAL A 159 11.87 -11.46 24.19
C VAL A 159 10.56 -11.28 23.42
N CYS A 160 10.62 -10.82 22.18
CA CYS A 160 9.46 -10.75 21.29
C CYS A 160 9.44 -12.00 20.40
N ILE A 161 8.49 -12.91 20.64
CA ILE A 161 8.25 -14.06 19.75
C ILE A 161 7.29 -13.58 18.66
N GLU A 162 7.82 -13.24 17.48
CA GLU A 162 6.99 -12.92 16.33
C GLU A 162 6.50 -14.21 15.67
N LEU A 163 5.23 -14.56 15.91
CA LEU A 163 4.58 -15.69 15.23
C LEU A 163 4.06 -15.21 13.88
N LYS A 164 4.70 -15.63 12.78
CA LYS A 164 4.10 -15.53 11.45
C LYS A 164 3.69 -16.91 10.99
N ASN A 165 2.39 -17.16 11.05
CA ASN A 165 1.78 -18.29 10.37
C ASN A 165 1.62 -17.88 8.90
N VAL A 166 2.42 -18.47 8.02
CA VAL A 166 2.16 -18.38 6.58
C VAL A 166 1.52 -19.70 6.18
N PHE A 167 0.22 -19.67 5.89
CA PHE A 167 -0.47 -20.76 5.23
C PHE A 167 -0.07 -20.75 3.76
N TRP A 168 0.72 -21.72 3.34
CA TRP A 168 0.98 -21.96 1.93
C TRP A 168 -0.01 -23.03 1.47
N VAL A 169 -1.07 -22.59 0.77
CA VAL A 169 -1.87 -23.50 -0.04
C VAL A 169 -1.05 -23.79 -1.29
N PHE A 170 -0.28 -24.88 -1.29
CA PHE A 170 0.33 -25.39 -2.51
C PHE A 170 -0.79 -25.97 -3.37
N TRP A 171 -1.27 -25.22 -4.36
CA TRP A 171 -1.92 -25.82 -5.51
C TRP A 171 -0.83 -26.46 -6.35
N MET A 172 -0.62 -27.76 -6.18
CA MET A 172 0.14 -28.59 -7.11
C MET A 172 -0.75 -29.69 -7.66
#